data_AF-A0A7J2IS05-F1
#
_entry.id   AF-A0A7J2IS05-F1
#
_cell.length_a   1.000
_cell.length_b   1.000
_cell.length_c   1.000
_cell.angle_alpha   90.00
_cell.angle_beta   90.00
_cell.angle_gamma   90.00
#
_symmetry.space_group_name_H-M   'P 1'
#
loop_
_entity.id
_entity.type
_entity.pdbx_description
1 polymer ?
#
loop_
_entity_poly.entity_id
_entity_poly.type
_entity_poly.pdbx_seq_one_letter_code
_entity_poly.pdbx_strand_id
1 'polypeptide(L)'
;MKLRKTLREKYNKGLDVLYYRSKIKIPSLITPEIDEIENKLLDFGLSDYFDRIIFSMAYHEVDILLTEDQEIHSMWKDHQDIFEGLVVISWEHFLQKFK
;
A
#
# COMPACT_ATOMS: atom_id res chain seq x y z
N MET A 1 -8.26 -29.19 -4.81
CA MET A 1 -9.10 -28.28 -5.63
C MET A 1 -10.27 -27.63 -4.87
N LYS A 2 -11.07 -28.39 -4.09
CA LYS A 2 -12.25 -27.89 -3.35
C LYS A 2 -11.94 -26.80 -2.30
N LEU A 3 -10.89 -26.99 -1.49
CA LEU A 3 -10.51 -26.02 -0.45
C LEU A 3 -10.15 -24.64 -1.01
N ARG A 4 -9.32 -24.56 -2.06
CA ARG A 4 -8.94 -23.29 -2.71
C ARG A 4 -10.17 -22.52 -3.20
N LYS A 5 -11.13 -23.24 -3.81
CA LYS A 5 -12.39 -22.65 -4.26
C LYS A 5 -13.20 -22.09 -3.09
N THR A 6 -13.38 -22.87 -2.03
CA THR A 6 -14.11 -22.44 -0.83
C THR A 6 -13.45 -21.25 -0.13
N LEU A 7 -12.12 -21.20 -0.04
CA LEU A 7 -11.40 -20.06 0.54
C LEU A 7 -11.59 -18.80 -0.32
N ARG A 8 -11.50 -18.92 -1.65
CA ARG A 8 -11.73 -17.79 -2.57
C ARG A 8 -13.16 -17.26 -2.48
N GLU A 9 -14.15 -18.13 -2.38
CA GLU A 9 -15.55 -17.74 -2.20
C GLU A 9 -15.77 -16.99 -0.88
N LYS A 10 -15.16 -17.47 0.22
CA LYS A 10 -15.22 -16.78 1.52
C LYS A 10 -14.53 -15.42 1.47
N TYR A 11 -13.36 -15.34 0.84
CA TYR A 11 -12.62 -14.09 0.65
C TYR A 11 -13.46 -13.06 -0.12
N ASN A 12 -13.99 -13.44 -1.29
CA ASN A 12 -14.80 -12.54 -2.11
C ASN A 12 -16.07 -12.06 -1.38
N LYS A 13 -16.77 -12.96 -0.68
CA LYS A 13 -17.93 -12.57 0.15
C LYS A 13 -17.54 -11.61 1.27
N GLY A 14 -16.36 -11.80 1.88
CA GLY A 14 -15.82 -10.89 2.87
C GLY A 14 -15.56 -9.50 2.29
N LEU A 15 -14.92 -9.42 1.12
CA LEU A 15 -14.70 -8.16 0.41
C LEU A 15 -16.01 -7.43 0.09
N ASP A 16 -17.01 -8.15 -0.42
CA ASP A 16 -18.34 -7.55 -0.68
C ASP A 16 -18.92 -6.92 0.60
N VAL A 17 -18.88 -7.64 1.71
CA VAL A 17 -19.38 -7.12 3.00
C VAL A 17 -18.60 -5.89 3.45
N LEU A 18 -17.27 -5.89 3.32
CA LEU A 18 -16.43 -4.74 3.69
C LEU A 18 -16.73 -3.52 2.82
N TYR A 19 -16.89 -3.73 1.51
CA TYR A 19 -17.21 -2.70 0.53
C TYR A 19 -18.58 -2.07 0.81
N TYR A 20 -19.64 -2.88 0.90
CA TYR A 20 -21.00 -2.39 1.08
C TYR A 20 -21.26 -1.79 2.46
N ARG A 21 -20.44 -2.11 3.47
CA ARG A 21 -20.56 -1.53 4.82
C ARG A 21 -19.67 -0.30 5.04
N SER A 22 -19.00 0.20 3.99
CA SER A 22 -18.07 1.34 4.06
C SER A 22 -17.04 1.20 5.19
N LYS A 23 -16.67 -0.05 5.52
CA LYS A 23 -15.64 -0.33 6.54
C LYS A 23 -14.24 -0.17 5.99
N ILE A 24 -14.12 -0.18 4.66
CA ILE A 24 -12.90 0.10 3.90
C ILE A 24 -13.25 1.11 2.79
N LYS A 25 -12.33 2.02 2.51
CA LYS A 25 -12.34 2.82 1.29
C LYS A 25 -11.56 2.05 0.24
N ILE A 26 -12.14 1.85 -0.95
CA ILE A 26 -11.37 1.35 -2.11
C ILE A 26 -10.89 2.58 -2.87
N PRO A 27 -9.60 2.93 -2.81
CA PRO A 27 -9.07 4.06 -3.54
C PRO A 27 -8.99 3.76 -5.05
N SER A 28 -9.07 4.81 -5.87
CA SER A 28 -8.74 4.68 -7.29
C SER A 28 -7.23 4.55 -7.42
N LEU A 29 -6.75 3.46 -8.01
CA LEU A 29 -5.33 3.16 -8.13
C LEU A 29 -4.65 3.86 -9.32
N ILE A 30 -5.42 4.45 -10.23
CA ILE A 30 -4.90 5.06 -11.45
C ILE A 30 -5.59 6.42 -11.61
N THR A 31 -5.10 7.41 -10.88
CA THR A 31 -5.43 8.82 -11.08
C THR A 31 -4.18 9.56 -11.56
N PRO A 32 -4.31 10.74 -12.19
CA PRO A 32 -3.15 11.52 -12.60
C PRO A 32 -2.15 11.81 -11.47
N GLU A 33 -2.65 12.02 -10.25
CA GLU A 33 -1.83 12.27 -9.06
C GLU A 33 -1.03 11.01 -8.66
N ILE A 34 -1.68 9.84 -8.68
CA ILE A 34 -1.03 8.56 -8.40
C ILE A 34 0.02 8.24 -9.47
N ASP A 35 -0.30 8.48 -10.75
CA ASP A 35 0.60 8.28 -11.89
C ASP A 35 1.83 9.19 -11.80
N GLU A 36 1.66 10.45 -11.39
CA GLU A 36 2.80 11.37 -11.21
C GLU A 36 3.76 10.88 -10.11
N ILE A 37 3.21 10.41 -8.99
CA ILE A 37 4.03 9.85 -7.90
C ILE A 37 4.69 8.54 -8.35
N GLU A 38 3.96 7.68 -9.06
CA GLU A 38 4.45 6.40 -9.58
C GLU A 38 5.64 6.61 -10.52
N ASN A 39 5.58 7.59 -11.42
CA ASN A 39 6.70 7.89 -12.32
C ASN A 39 7.94 8.38 -11.55
N LYS A 40 7.77 9.20 -10.49
CA LYS A 40 8.90 9.62 -9.63
C LYS A 40 9.56 8.43 -8.94
N LEU A 41 8.77 7.47 -8.47
CA LEU A 41 9.28 6.25 -7.85
C LEU A 41 10.06 5.38 -8.84
N LEU A 42 9.64 5.37 -10.11
CA LEU A 42 10.39 4.70 -11.18
C LEU A 42 11.75 5.39 -11.39
N ASP A 43 11.79 6.72 -11.40
CA ASP A 43 13.03 7.50 -11.50
C ASP A 43 13.95 7.27 -10.28
N PHE A 44 13.40 6.99 -9.10
CA PHE A 44 14.13 6.62 -7.89
C PHE A 44 14.55 5.14 -7.85
N GLY A 45 14.20 4.37 -8.88
CA GLY A 45 14.67 2.99 -9.05
C GLY A 45 13.79 1.92 -8.41
N LEU A 46 12.60 2.24 -7.90
CA LEU A 46 11.65 1.23 -7.42
C LEU A 46 11.04 0.51 -8.63
N SER A 47 11.50 -0.70 -8.92
CA SER A 47 11.29 -1.30 -10.25
C SER A 47 9.93 -1.98 -10.44
N ASP A 48 9.31 -2.48 -9.37
CA ASP A 48 8.02 -3.15 -9.43
C ASP A 48 6.87 -2.12 -9.53
N TYR A 49 6.06 -2.25 -10.58
CA TYR A 49 4.93 -1.36 -10.82
C TYR A 49 3.89 -1.40 -9.69
N PHE A 50 3.60 -2.58 -9.15
CA PHE A 50 2.59 -2.70 -8.09
C PHE A 50 3.07 -2.08 -6.79
N ASP A 51 4.36 -2.18 -6.47
CA ASP A 51 4.93 -1.51 -5.31
C ASP A 51 4.86 -0.01 -5.44
N ARG A 52 5.18 0.53 -6.63
CA ARG A 52 5.02 1.96 -6.90
C ARG A 52 3.58 2.42 -6.75
N ILE A 53 2.61 1.69 -7.32
CA ILE A 53 1.18 2.04 -7.18
C ILE A 53 0.74 2.01 -5.72
N ILE A 54 1.12 0.98 -4.95
CA ILE A 54 0.77 0.86 -3.53
C ILE A 54 1.37 2.01 -2.73
N PHE A 55 2.63 2.35 -2.98
CA PHE A 55 3.31 3.46 -2.33
C PHE A 55 2.67 4.81 -2.66
N SER A 56 2.45 5.08 -3.95
CA SER A 56 1.79 6.31 -4.42
C SER A 56 0.42 6.48 -3.77
N MET A 57 -0.36 5.40 -3.69
CA MET A 57 -1.64 5.39 -2.99
C MET A 57 -1.45 5.75 -1.52
N ALA A 58 -0.50 5.08 -0.86
CA ALA A 58 -0.27 5.28 0.56
C ALA A 58 0.08 6.75 0.89
N TYR A 59 0.95 7.33 0.08
CA TYR A 59 1.33 8.73 0.19
C TYR A 59 0.16 9.69 -0.05
N HIS A 60 -0.68 9.41 -1.05
CA HIS A 60 -1.75 10.33 -1.43
C HIS A 60 -2.97 10.28 -0.51
N GLU A 61 -3.30 9.13 0.11
CA GLU A 61 -4.63 8.92 0.71
C GLU A 61 -4.67 8.48 2.18
N VAL A 62 -3.58 7.94 2.76
CA VAL A 62 -3.64 7.25 4.06
C VAL A 62 -2.49 7.54 5.02
N ASP A 63 -1.44 8.22 4.57
CA ASP A 63 -0.27 8.67 5.35
C ASP A 63 0.57 7.55 6.02
N ILE A 64 0.13 6.29 5.99
CA ILE A 64 0.84 5.14 6.57
C ILE A 64 0.86 3.97 5.58
N LEU A 65 2.06 3.48 5.28
CA LEU A 65 2.29 2.24 4.55
C LEU A 65 2.92 1.19 5.48
N LEU A 66 2.14 0.16 5.82
CA LEU A 66 2.59 -0.97 6.62
C LEU A 66 3.06 -2.10 5.69
N THR A 67 4.37 -2.30 5.59
CA THR A 67 4.98 -3.27 4.67
C THR A 67 6.27 -3.86 5.23
N GLU A 68 6.56 -5.10 4.86
CA GLU A 68 7.84 -5.78 5.14
C GLU A 68 8.86 -5.61 4.00
N ASP A 69 8.46 -4.94 2.91
CA ASP A 69 9.26 -4.82 1.70
C ASP A 69 10.48 -3.91 1.91
N GLN A 70 11.67 -4.48 1.80
CA GLN A 70 12.92 -3.77 2.07
C GLN A 70 13.30 -2.78 0.96
N GLU A 71 12.86 -3.00 -0.29
CA GLU A 71 13.10 -2.07 -1.40
C GLU A 71 12.31 -0.77 -1.14
N ILE A 72 11.04 -0.91 -0.74
CA ILE A 72 10.19 0.22 -0.35
C ILE A 72 10.77 0.96 0.86
N HIS A 73 11.21 0.23 1.90
CA HIS A 73 11.82 0.84 3.09
C HIS A 73 13.09 1.62 2.76
N SER A 74 13.92 1.11 1.85
CA SER A 74 15.18 1.75 1.46
C SER A 74 14.90 3.02 0.64
N MET A 75 14.07 2.90 -0.40
CA MET A 75 13.66 4.04 -1.23
C MET A 75 13.03 5.16 -0.41
N TRP A 76 12.11 4.82 0.50
CA TRP A 76 11.48 5.83 1.36
C TRP A 76 12.49 6.55 2.25
N LYS A 77 13.45 5.84 2.84
CA LYS A 77 14.49 6.43 3.69
C LYS A 77 15.40 7.39 2.93
N ASP A 78 15.73 7.06 1.69
CA ASP A 78 16.61 7.89 0.86
C ASP A 78 15.91 9.15 0.31
N HIS A 79 14.57 9.19 0.35
CA HIS A 79 13.74 10.26 -0.22
C HIS A 79 12.67 10.81 0.75
N GLN A 80 12.94 10.79 2.07
CA GLN A 80 11.96 11.22 3.08
C GLN A 80 11.54 12.70 2.94
N ASP A 81 12.42 13.54 2.40
CA ASP A 81 12.17 14.96 2.15
C ASP A 81 11.13 15.19 1.03
N ILE A 82 11.04 14.24 0.09
CA ILE A 82 10.09 14.29 -1.04
C ILE A 82 8.72 13.76 -0.63
N PHE A 83 8.70 12.73 0.22
CA PHE A 83 7.48 12.05 0.68
C PHE A 83 7.09 12.45 2.10
N GLU A 84 7.07 13.76 2.35
CA GLU A 84 6.76 14.32 3.67
C GLU A 84 5.35 13.94 4.12
N GLY A 85 5.22 13.45 5.35
CA GLY A 85 3.95 13.03 5.94
C GLY A 85 3.65 11.53 5.80
N LEU A 86 4.29 10.81 4.87
CA LEU A 86 4.17 9.35 4.79
C LEU A 86 5.05 8.66 5.83
N VAL A 87 4.44 7.76 6.60
CA VAL A 87 5.13 6.83 7.49
C VAL A 87 5.16 5.44 6.85
N VAL A 88 6.36 4.96 6.51
CA VAL A 88 6.57 3.57 6.12
C VAL A 88 7.09 2.78 7.32
N ILE A 89 6.42 1.70 7.68
CA ILE A 89 6.71 0.94 8.90
C ILE A 89 6.52 -0.57 8.67
N SER A 90 7.30 -1.41 9.37
CA SER A 90 7.10 -2.86 9.39
C SER A 90 6.16 -3.29 10.53
N TRP A 91 5.62 -4.49 10.47
CA TRP A 91 4.77 -5.05 11.52
C TRP A 91 5.47 -5.14 12.86
N GLU A 92 6.75 -5.54 12.87
CA GLU A 92 7.53 -5.60 14.10
C GLU A 92 7.61 -4.23 14.78
N HIS A 93 7.98 -3.18 14.03
CA HIS A 93 8.06 -1.82 14.56
C HIS A 93 6.69 -1.27 14.95
N PHE A 94 5.65 -1.57 14.17
CA PHE A 94 4.28 -1.18 14.48
C PHE A 94 3.83 -1.78 15.83
N LEU A 95 4.05 -3.08 16.05
CA LEU A 95 3.67 -3.76 17.30
C LEU A 95 4.47 -3.29 18.51
N GLN A 96 5.71 -2.84 18.33
CA GLN A 96 6.50 -2.25 19.41
C GLN A 96 5.99 -0.84 19.78
N LYS A 97 5.54 -0.06 18.80
CA LYS A 97 5.09 1.33 18.98
C LYS A 97 3.68 1.44 19.56
N PHE A 98 2.83 0.43 19.34
CA PHE A 98 1.42 0.43 19.72
C PHE A 98 1.08 -0.66 20.75
N LYS A 99 2.04 -0.99 21.61
CA LYS A 99 1.86 -1.86 22.79
C LYS A 99 1.53 -1.06 24.05
#